data_AF-A0A4Y9YNE4-F1
#
_entry.id   AF-A0A4Y9YNE4-F1
#
_cell.length_a   1.000
_cell.length_b   1.000
_cell.length_c   1.000
_cell.angle_alpha   90.00
_cell.angle_beta   90.00
_cell.angle_gamma   90.00
#
_symmetry.space_group_name_H-M   'P 1'
#
loop_
_entity.id
_entity.type
_entity.pdbx_description
1 polymer ?
#
loop_
_entity_poly.entity_id
_entity_poly.type
_entity_poly.pdbx_seq_one_letter_code
_entity_poly.pdbx_strand_id
1 'polypeptide(L)'
;MEESTARVPVPGSSRPRVVIIPPDAPMVKEWRIRVQKVFLPRPGVVNLEALPEMDVLFTTIEAYDGMNHDTLMYSKIGRVLRLIHALPLESLPHDDDFHFRERALALIEKWVAGQGEMLASVHHVPVPAEATLQVAPADSEPVTPATSEPELALQGAMASLVLSD
;
A
#
# COMPACT_ATOMS: atom_id res chain seq x y z
N MET A 1 -11.65 10.89 -69.32
CA MET A 1 -10.93 11.71 -68.35
C MET A 1 -11.97 12.41 -67.51
N GLU A 2 -12.26 11.90 -66.33
CA GLU A 2 -12.89 12.67 -65.23
C GLU A 2 -12.29 12.07 -63.96
N GLU A 3 -11.37 12.83 -63.39
CA GLU A 3 -10.60 12.53 -62.19
C GLU A 3 -11.50 12.74 -60.97
N SER A 4 -12.09 11.67 -60.44
CA SER A 4 -12.84 11.75 -59.17
C SER A 4 -11.86 11.60 -58.01
N THR A 5 -11.29 12.75 -57.65
CA THR A 5 -10.37 12.94 -56.55
C THR A 5 -10.94 12.44 -55.21
N ALA A 6 -10.06 11.82 -54.46
CA ALA A 6 -10.29 11.16 -53.19
C ALA A 6 -10.93 12.06 -52.13
N ARG A 7 -11.83 11.48 -51.33
CA ARG A 7 -12.09 11.96 -49.97
C ARG A 7 -11.96 10.79 -49.00
N VAL A 8 -10.72 10.57 -48.57
CA VAL A 8 -10.39 9.68 -47.46
C VAL A 8 -11.09 10.21 -46.20
N PRO A 9 -11.82 9.38 -45.44
CA PRO A 9 -12.35 9.81 -44.14
C PRO A 9 -11.15 10.02 -43.21
N VAL A 10 -10.95 11.25 -42.73
CA VAL A 10 -9.97 11.56 -41.70
C VAL A 10 -10.38 10.89 -40.38
N PRO A 11 -9.62 9.92 -39.83
CA PRO A 11 -9.87 9.41 -38.49
C PRO A 11 -9.10 10.30 -37.52
N GLY A 12 -9.77 11.25 -36.87
CA GLY A 12 -9.04 12.13 -35.95
C GLY A 12 -9.79 13.26 -35.26
N SER A 13 -11.12 13.40 -35.42
CA SER A 13 -11.87 14.32 -34.55
C SER A 13 -12.15 13.66 -33.19
N SER A 14 -11.09 13.50 -32.39
CA SER A 14 -11.25 13.33 -30.95
C SER A 14 -11.80 14.66 -30.42
N ARG A 15 -13.12 14.76 -30.32
CA ARG A 15 -13.78 15.90 -29.66
C ARG A 15 -13.13 16.03 -28.27
N PRO A 16 -12.81 17.24 -27.80
CA PRO A 16 -12.37 17.39 -26.42
C PRO A 16 -13.49 16.82 -25.55
N ARG A 17 -13.21 15.71 -24.86
CA ARG A 17 -14.13 15.15 -23.87
C ARG A 17 -14.22 16.20 -22.78
N VAL A 18 -15.35 16.91 -22.70
CA VAL A 18 -15.64 17.79 -21.58
C VAL A 18 -15.68 16.89 -20.35
N VAL A 19 -14.61 16.94 -19.55
CA VAL A 19 -14.53 16.20 -18.29
C VAL A 19 -15.34 17.00 -17.29
N ILE A 20 -16.59 16.58 -17.06
CA ILE A 20 -17.39 17.10 -15.96
C ILE A 20 -16.74 16.58 -14.68
N ILE A 21 -16.12 17.49 -13.92
CA ILE A 21 -15.53 17.13 -12.63
C ILE A 21 -16.68 16.97 -11.64
N PRO A 22 -16.88 15.78 -11.04
CA PRO A 22 -17.93 15.62 -10.05
C PRO A 22 -17.62 16.50 -8.83
N PRO A 23 -18.64 17.02 -8.13
CA PRO A 23 -18.46 17.96 -7.01
C PRO A 23 -17.58 17.39 -5.89
N ASP A 24 -17.57 16.07 -5.72
CA ASP A 24 -16.83 15.38 -4.66
C ASP A 24 -15.40 14.95 -5.08
N ALA A 25 -15.07 15.00 -6.37
CA ALA A 25 -13.74 14.68 -6.88
C ALA A 25 -12.58 15.45 -6.24
N PRO A 26 -12.67 16.77 -5.97
CA PRO A 26 -11.62 17.50 -5.27
C PRO A 26 -11.40 16.99 -3.84
N MET A 27 -12.45 16.57 -3.14
CA MET A 27 -12.34 16.04 -1.78
C MET A 27 -11.60 14.69 -1.79
N VAL A 28 -11.97 13.78 -2.69
CA VAL A 28 -11.30 12.48 -2.84
C VAL A 28 -9.83 12.65 -3.26
N LYS A 29 -9.56 13.65 -4.11
CA LYS A 29 -8.18 14.01 -4.47
C LYS A 29 -7.37 14.45 -3.25
N GLU A 30 -7.97 15.22 -2.35
CA GLU A 30 -7.31 15.63 -1.10
C GLU A 30 -7.00 14.43 -0.21
N TRP A 31 -7.95 13.51 -0.02
CA TRP A 31 -7.70 12.25 0.69
C TRP A 31 -6.52 11.48 0.08
N ARG A 32 -6.50 11.35 -1.25
CA ARG A 32 -5.43 10.71 -2.02
C ARG A 32 -4.06 11.37 -1.82
N ILE A 33 -4.01 12.70 -1.68
CA ILE A 33 -2.76 13.44 -1.40
C ILE A 33 -2.26 13.13 0.02
N ARG A 34 -3.15 13.11 1.02
CA ARG A 34 -2.79 12.77 2.41
C ARG A 34 -2.26 11.36 2.52
N VAL A 35 -2.99 10.40 1.96
CA VAL A 35 -2.56 8.98 1.90
C VAL A 35 -1.19 8.87 1.21
N GLN A 36 -0.99 9.50 0.04
CA GLN A 36 0.30 9.45 -0.62
C GLN A 36 1.43 10.07 0.24
N LYS A 37 1.17 11.17 0.95
CA LYS A 37 2.18 11.81 1.81
C LYS A 37 2.62 10.93 2.97
N VAL A 38 1.69 10.17 3.57
CA VAL A 38 2.01 9.32 4.72
C VAL A 38 2.67 8.02 4.29
N PHE A 39 2.11 7.33 3.29
CA PHE A 39 2.58 5.99 2.88
C PHE A 39 3.63 6.00 1.76
N LEU A 40 3.68 7.05 0.94
CA LEU A 40 4.60 7.17 -0.19
C LEU A 40 5.36 8.53 -0.19
N PRO A 41 5.89 8.99 0.95
CA PRO A 41 6.73 10.18 0.98
C PRO A 41 8.01 9.95 0.19
N ARG A 42 8.57 11.00 -0.38
CA ARG A 42 9.96 10.98 -0.89
C ARG A 42 10.84 11.53 0.23
N PRO A 43 11.88 10.83 0.72
CA PRO A 43 12.61 9.69 0.12
C PRO A 43 12.26 8.26 0.62
N GLY A 44 11.00 8.00 1.01
CA GLY A 44 10.50 6.62 1.21
C GLY A 44 10.26 6.19 2.66
N VAL A 45 10.39 7.09 3.63
CA VAL A 45 10.14 6.78 5.06
C VAL A 45 8.69 7.06 5.42
N VAL A 46 7.90 6.03 5.66
CA VAL A 46 6.50 6.15 6.10
C VAL A 46 6.42 6.91 7.42
N ASN A 47 5.48 7.86 7.51
CA ASN A 47 5.27 8.61 8.75
C ASN A 47 4.40 7.81 9.73
N LEU A 48 5.04 7.11 10.67
CA LEU A 48 4.38 6.25 11.65
C LEU A 48 3.44 7.02 12.60
N GLU A 49 3.75 8.28 12.94
CA GLU A 49 2.93 9.10 13.84
C GLU A 49 1.56 9.44 13.22
N ALA A 50 1.49 9.48 11.89
CA ALA A 50 0.27 9.80 11.16
C ALA A 50 -0.59 8.57 10.83
N LEU A 51 -0.15 7.35 11.16
CA LEU A 51 -0.92 6.12 10.93
C LEU A 51 -2.32 6.12 11.55
N PRO A 52 -2.54 6.50 12.82
CA PRO A 52 -3.89 6.53 13.39
C PRO A 52 -4.80 7.56 12.69
N GLU A 53 -4.24 8.66 12.19
CA GLU A 53 -5.02 9.60 11.37
C GLU A 53 -5.41 8.97 10.02
N MET A 54 -4.51 8.18 9.43
CA MET A 54 -4.79 7.46 8.19
C MET A 54 -5.85 6.39 8.38
N ASP A 55 -5.92 5.73 9.53
CA ASP A 55 -6.98 4.78 9.85
C ASP A 55 -8.37 5.41 9.80
N VAL A 56 -8.53 6.58 10.44
CA VAL A 56 -9.78 7.36 10.38
C VAL A 56 -10.10 7.78 8.94
N LEU A 57 -9.08 8.16 8.17
CA LEU A 57 -9.24 8.55 6.78
C LEU A 57 -9.69 7.35 5.91
N PHE A 58 -9.09 6.19 6.07
CA PHE A 58 -9.50 4.96 5.37
C PHE A 58 -10.94 4.59 5.72
N THR A 59 -11.33 4.69 6.98
CA THR A 59 -12.70 4.44 7.44
C THR A 59 -13.69 5.43 6.78
N THR A 60 -13.28 6.69 6.64
CA THR A 60 -14.07 7.72 5.95
C THR A 60 -14.24 7.39 4.46
N ILE A 61 -13.18 6.89 3.81
CA ILE A 61 -13.21 6.48 2.40
C ILE A 61 -14.08 5.23 2.21
N GLU A 62 -14.02 4.26 3.12
CA GLU A 62 -14.81 3.03 3.10
C GLU A 62 -16.32 3.30 3.23
N ALA A 63 -16.68 4.26 4.10
CA ALA A 63 -18.05 4.73 4.28
C ALA A 63 -18.55 5.63 3.13
N TYR A 64 -17.67 6.06 2.23
CA TYR A 64 -18.03 6.94 1.12
C TYR A 64 -18.55 6.13 -0.08
N ASP A 65 -19.87 6.15 -0.27
CA ASP A 65 -20.54 5.45 -1.39
C ASP A 65 -20.63 6.28 -2.68
N GLY A 66 -20.23 7.55 -2.67
CA GLY A 66 -20.22 8.42 -3.86
C GLY A 66 -19.09 8.12 -4.86
N MET A 67 -18.49 6.92 -4.78
CA MET A 67 -17.32 6.56 -5.58
C MET A 67 -17.68 6.16 -7.01
N ASN A 68 -17.85 7.18 -7.85
CA ASN A 68 -18.14 7.03 -9.28
C ASN A 68 -16.87 6.93 -10.14
N HIS A 69 -17.04 6.43 -11.37
CA HIS A 69 -15.95 6.25 -12.33
C HIS A 69 -15.19 7.54 -12.62
N ASP A 70 -15.90 8.64 -12.84
CA ASP A 70 -15.28 9.94 -13.11
C ASP A 70 -14.50 10.46 -11.89
N THR A 71 -14.98 10.21 -10.67
CA THR A 71 -14.30 10.57 -9.41
C THR A 71 -13.01 9.77 -9.23
N LEU A 72 -13.01 8.47 -9.54
CA LEU A 72 -11.83 7.61 -9.49
C LEU A 72 -10.79 8.00 -10.55
N MET A 73 -11.24 8.28 -11.77
CA MET A 73 -10.39 8.76 -12.87
C MET A 73 -9.74 10.11 -12.55
N TYR A 74 -10.50 11.02 -11.93
CA TYR A 74 -10.01 12.34 -11.55
C TYR A 74 -9.01 12.28 -10.37
N SER A 75 -9.39 11.62 -9.27
CA SER A 75 -8.60 11.60 -8.04
C SER A 75 -7.35 10.71 -8.15
N LYS A 76 -7.40 9.66 -8.97
CA LYS A 76 -6.35 8.63 -9.07
C LYS A 76 -6.02 7.97 -7.72
N ILE A 77 -7.02 7.85 -6.84
CA ILE A 77 -6.86 7.22 -5.51
C ILE A 77 -6.59 5.71 -5.63
N GLY A 78 -7.26 5.02 -6.56
CA GLY A 78 -7.02 3.59 -6.78
C GLY A 78 -5.57 3.24 -7.13
N ARG A 79 -4.83 4.13 -7.81
CA ARG A 79 -3.40 3.94 -8.07
C ARG A 79 -2.58 4.00 -6.79
N VAL A 80 -2.89 4.94 -5.89
CA VAL A 80 -2.18 5.09 -4.62
C VAL A 80 -2.43 3.88 -3.73
N LEU A 81 -3.68 3.40 -3.65
CA LEU A 81 -4.01 2.20 -2.87
C LEU A 81 -3.25 0.96 -3.33
N ARG A 82 -3.08 0.76 -4.65
CA ARG A 82 -2.28 -0.37 -5.17
C ARG A 82 -0.83 -0.30 -4.77
N LEU A 83 -0.27 0.92 -4.76
CA LEU A 83 1.11 1.12 -4.33
C LEU A 83 1.29 0.81 -2.85
N ILE A 84 0.30 1.16 -2.00
CA ILE A 84 0.31 0.82 -0.57
C ILE A 84 0.26 -0.69 -0.38
N HIS A 85 -0.65 -1.38 -1.06
CA HIS A 85 -0.74 -2.83 -1.01
C HIS A 85 0.58 -3.51 -1.45
N ALA A 86 1.28 -2.94 -2.42
CA ALA A 86 2.57 -3.42 -2.90
C ALA A 86 3.78 -3.02 -2.02
N LEU A 87 3.58 -2.27 -0.93
CA LEU A 87 4.67 -1.97 0.00
C LEU A 87 5.09 -3.24 0.76
N PRO A 88 6.40 -3.44 0.96
CA PRO A 88 6.88 -4.55 1.77
C PRO A 88 6.52 -4.30 3.24
N LEU A 89 6.31 -5.39 4.00
CA LEU A 89 5.90 -5.32 5.40
C LEU A 89 6.91 -4.55 6.27
N GLU A 90 8.20 -4.63 5.92
CA GLU A 90 9.28 -3.87 6.59
C GLU A 90 9.09 -2.34 6.51
N SER A 91 8.40 -1.83 5.48
CA SER A 91 8.11 -0.41 5.32
C SER A 91 6.89 0.04 6.12
N LEU A 92 6.07 -0.90 6.61
CA LEU A 92 4.86 -0.65 7.39
C LEU A 92 4.86 -1.48 8.68
N PRO A 93 5.68 -1.14 9.68
CA PRO A 93 5.84 -1.91 10.92
C PRO A 93 4.59 -1.98 11.83
N HIS A 94 3.46 -1.38 11.43
CA HIS A 94 2.16 -1.42 12.14
C HIS A 94 1.01 -1.84 11.23
N ASP A 95 1.31 -2.46 10.08
CA ASP A 95 0.24 -2.97 9.21
C ASP A 95 -0.58 -4.07 9.89
N ASP A 96 0.00 -4.85 10.81
CA ASP A 96 -0.72 -5.88 11.57
C ASP A 96 -1.80 -5.30 12.50
N ASP A 97 -1.69 -4.04 12.92
CA ASP A 97 -2.70 -3.39 13.78
C ASP A 97 -3.86 -2.83 12.96
N PHE A 98 -3.56 -2.16 11.83
CA PHE A 98 -4.52 -1.37 11.06
C PHE A 98 -4.97 -2.02 9.74
N HIS A 99 -4.25 -3.05 9.28
CA HIS A 99 -4.52 -3.82 8.08
C HIS A 99 -4.63 -2.95 6.81
N PHE A 100 -3.79 -1.92 6.68
CA PHE A 100 -3.87 -0.94 5.59
C PHE A 100 -3.74 -1.58 4.22
N ARG A 101 -2.86 -2.58 4.06
CA ARG A 101 -2.68 -3.30 2.78
C ARG A 101 -3.93 -4.07 2.36
N GLU A 102 -4.60 -4.72 3.30
CA GLU A 102 -5.83 -5.49 3.03
C GLU A 102 -7.01 -4.57 2.74
N ARG A 103 -7.18 -3.51 3.54
CA ARG A 103 -8.22 -2.49 3.35
C ARG A 103 -8.08 -1.78 2.01
N ALA A 104 -6.84 -1.42 1.64
CA ALA A 104 -6.56 -0.83 0.34
C ALA A 104 -6.97 -1.76 -0.81
N LEU A 105 -6.68 -3.06 -0.70
CA LEU A 105 -7.07 -4.05 -1.69
C LEU A 105 -8.59 -4.20 -1.78
N ALA A 106 -9.27 -4.35 -0.64
CA ALA A 106 -10.73 -4.47 -0.56
C ALA A 106 -11.45 -3.28 -1.20
N LEU A 107 -10.95 -2.05 -0.98
CA LEU A 107 -11.46 -0.85 -1.63
C LEU A 107 -11.29 -0.89 -3.16
N ILE A 108 -10.12 -1.31 -3.64
CA ILE A 108 -9.86 -1.45 -5.07
C ILE A 108 -10.81 -2.49 -5.66
N GLU A 109 -10.99 -3.63 -5.01
CA GLU A 109 -11.89 -4.69 -5.45
C GLU A 109 -13.34 -4.22 -5.49
N LYS A 110 -13.83 -3.53 -4.45
CA LYS A 110 -15.17 -2.92 -4.40
C LYS A 110 -15.40 -2.02 -5.62
N TRP A 111 -14.44 -1.17 -5.96
CA TRP A 111 -14.57 -0.22 -7.06
C TRP A 111 -14.34 -0.82 -8.45
N VAL A 112 -13.43 -1.80 -8.58
CA VAL A 112 -13.16 -2.51 -9.84
C VAL A 112 -14.33 -3.43 -10.20
N ALA A 113 -14.84 -4.19 -9.24
CA ALA A 113 -15.99 -5.07 -9.44
C ALA A 113 -17.23 -4.28 -9.89
N GLY A 114 -17.43 -3.08 -9.33
CA GLY A 114 -18.50 -2.18 -9.75
C GLY A 114 -18.31 -1.51 -11.12
N GLN A 115 -17.12 -1.58 -11.74
CA GLN A 115 -16.80 -0.78 -12.94
C GLN A 115 -16.34 -1.56 -14.18
N GLY A 116 -16.14 -2.88 -14.09
CA GLY A 116 -15.75 -3.71 -15.24
C GLY A 116 -14.39 -3.31 -15.83
N GLU A 117 -13.32 -3.97 -15.38
CA GLU A 117 -11.98 -4.04 -16.01
C GLU A 117 -11.21 -2.75 -16.40
N MET A 118 -11.73 -1.54 -16.23
CA MET A 118 -11.02 -0.35 -16.78
C MET A 118 -9.82 0.11 -15.94
N LEU A 119 -9.77 -0.21 -14.64
CA LEU A 119 -8.70 0.27 -13.76
C LEU A 119 -7.42 -0.57 -13.85
N ALA A 120 -7.44 -1.78 -14.43
CA ALA A 120 -6.26 -2.66 -14.48
C ALA A 120 -5.15 -2.13 -15.41
N SER A 121 -5.46 -1.20 -16.32
CA SER A 121 -4.57 -0.85 -17.44
C SER A 121 -3.53 0.26 -17.15
N VAL A 122 -3.40 0.76 -15.91
CA VAL A 122 -2.45 1.84 -15.59
C VAL A 122 -1.42 1.35 -14.57
N HIS A 123 -0.28 0.89 -15.10
CA HIS A 123 0.96 0.46 -14.43
C HIS A 123 0.98 -0.97 -13.86
N HIS A 124 0.96 -1.94 -14.77
CA HIS A 124 1.73 -3.16 -14.57
C HIS A 124 3.21 -2.85 -14.86
N VAL A 125 4.01 -2.68 -13.81
CA VAL A 125 5.43 -3.03 -13.89
C VAL A 125 5.48 -4.50 -13.44
N PRO A 126 5.88 -5.44 -14.30
CA PRO A 126 6.12 -6.80 -13.83
C PRO A 126 7.25 -6.70 -12.82
N VAL A 127 6.96 -7.00 -11.56
CA VAL A 127 8.00 -7.43 -10.64
C VAL A 127 8.42 -8.81 -11.15
N PRO A 128 9.65 -9.00 -11.67
CA PRO A 128 10.12 -10.35 -11.92
C PRO A 128 10.27 -11.01 -10.55
N ALA A 129 9.31 -11.87 -10.23
CA ALA A 129 9.42 -12.84 -9.17
C ALA A 129 10.50 -13.85 -9.59
N GLU A 130 11.76 -13.50 -9.40
CA GLU A 130 12.87 -14.45 -9.44
C GLU A 130 13.86 -14.11 -8.34
N ALA A 131 13.56 -14.59 -7.15
CA ALA A 131 14.56 -14.90 -6.14
C ALA A 131 14.10 -16.18 -5.43
N THR A 132 14.37 -17.30 -6.11
CA THR A 132 14.51 -18.62 -5.49
C THR A 132 15.39 -18.51 -4.25
N LEU A 133 14.87 -18.93 -3.09
CA LEU A 133 15.66 -19.75 -2.18
C LEU A 133 14.76 -20.84 -1.60
N GLN A 134 15.04 -22.06 -2.04
CA GLN A 134 14.56 -23.31 -1.47
C GLN A 134 15.01 -23.41 -0.01
N VAL A 135 14.10 -23.75 0.90
CA VAL A 135 14.36 -24.69 2.00
C VAL A 135 13.10 -25.54 2.22
N ALA A 136 13.34 -26.84 2.32
CA ALA A 136 12.44 -27.98 2.35
C ALA A 136 11.52 -28.05 3.60
N PRO A 137 10.53 -28.98 3.63
CA PRO A 137 9.35 -28.90 4.48
C PRO A 137 9.48 -29.57 5.85
N ALA A 138 8.74 -28.99 6.80
CA ALA A 138 7.83 -29.58 7.79
C ALA A 138 8.16 -30.94 8.47
N ASP A 139 8.12 -30.85 9.81
CA ASP A 139 7.39 -31.73 10.75
C ASP A 139 8.04 -33.03 11.25
N SER A 140 8.36 -33.04 12.56
CA SER A 140 8.02 -34.10 13.51
C SER A 140 8.49 -33.72 14.93
N GLU A 141 7.55 -33.41 15.83
CA GLU A 141 7.69 -33.60 17.30
C GLU A 141 7.81 -35.12 17.62
N PRO A 142 8.10 -35.62 18.86
CA PRO A 142 8.03 -35.01 20.21
C PRO A 142 9.17 -35.45 21.20
N VAL A 143 8.97 -35.13 22.50
CA VAL A 143 9.41 -35.80 23.76
C VAL A 143 10.35 -35.04 24.72
N THR A 144 9.79 -34.68 25.90
CA THR A 144 10.44 -34.47 27.21
C THR A 144 10.75 -35.85 27.86
N PRO A 145 11.46 -36.06 29.02
CA PRO A 145 11.70 -35.16 30.18
C PRO A 145 13.05 -35.30 30.96
N ALA A 146 13.22 -34.49 32.03
CA ALA A 146 14.08 -34.66 33.23
C ALA A 146 15.62 -34.59 33.03
N THR A 147 16.49 -34.14 33.94
CA THR A 147 16.43 -33.89 35.38
C THR A 147 17.63 -33.01 35.82
N SER A 148 17.46 -32.33 36.98
CA SER A 148 18.48 -31.94 37.96
C SER A 148 19.28 -30.62 37.82
N GLU A 149 18.83 -29.64 38.63
CA GLU A 149 19.62 -28.72 39.49
C GLU A 149 20.72 -29.45 40.32
N PRO A 150 21.69 -28.79 41.03
CA PRO A 150 21.56 -27.47 41.69
C PRO A 150 22.81 -26.53 41.71
N GLU A 151 22.56 -25.30 42.17
CA GLU A 151 23.36 -24.52 43.14
C GLU A 151 24.86 -24.23 42.90
N LEU A 152 25.25 -22.94 42.83
CA LEU A 152 26.14 -22.35 43.84
C LEU A 152 26.19 -20.81 43.78
N ALA A 153 25.92 -20.21 44.92
CA ALA A 153 26.18 -18.81 45.24
C ALA A 153 27.68 -18.50 45.27
N LEU A 154 28.08 -17.29 44.87
CA LEU A 154 29.17 -16.59 45.55
C LEU A 154 29.10 -15.06 45.41
N GLN A 155 28.56 -14.45 46.45
CA GLN A 155 29.01 -13.26 47.20
C GLN A 155 30.31 -12.53 46.77
N GLY A 156 30.31 -11.21 46.95
CA GLY A 156 31.48 -10.42 47.40
C GLY A 156 31.91 -9.33 46.42
N ALA A 157 31.52 -8.06 46.62
CA ALA A 157 32.22 -7.09 47.47
C ALA A 157 33.70 -6.94 47.12
N MET A 158 34.09 -5.81 46.51
CA MET A 158 35.35 -5.13 46.85
C MET A 158 35.22 -3.62 46.60
N ALA A 159 35.26 -2.89 47.71
CA ALA A 159 35.62 -1.49 47.78
C ALA A 159 37.15 -1.32 47.67
N SER A 160 37.56 -0.09 47.35
CA SER A 160 38.86 0.54 47.58
C SER A 160 40.08 0.16 46.74
N LEU A 161 40.55 1.14 45.97
CA LEU A 161 41.94 1.64 45.86
C LEU A 161 41.78 3.06 45.26
N VAL A 162 41.94 4.20 45.95
CA VAL A 162 43.08 4.83 46.66
C VAL A 162 44.34 4.99 45.79
N LEU A 163 44.53 6.25 45.34
CA LEU A 163 45.75 7.08 45.21
C LEU A 163 46.62 7.09 43.93
N SER A 164 47.09 8.33 43.67
CA SER A 164 48.25 8.85 42.90
C SER A 164 47.88 9.34 41.49
N ASP A 165 48.08 10.60 41.08
CA ASP A 165 48.98 11.69 41.50
C ASP A 165 48.26 13.05 41.33
#